data_AF-A0A2D8A923-F1
#
_entry.id   AF-A0A2D8A923-F1
#
_cell.length_a   1.000
_cell.length_b   1.000
_cell.length_c   1.000
_cell.angle_alpha   90.00
_cell.angle_beta   90.00
_cell.angle_gamma   90.00
#
_symmetry.space_group_name_H-M   'P 1'
#
loop_
_entity.id
_entity.type
_entity.pdbx_description
1 polymer ?
#
loop_
_entity_poly.entity_id
_entity_poly.type
_entity_poly.pdbx_seq_one_letter_code
_entity_poly.pdbx_strand_id
1 'polypeptide(L)'
;MKQITINQSNYQMICGLSAATDAMQSLFNAGVAVTSITVVNGRGYIACEDASQIEDTRPISSHTHRGIRSVRALLCGCVLEWETKIIKDVKETQDGAA
;
A
#
# COMPACT_ATOMS: atom_id res chain seq x y z
N MET A 1 36.72 -24.99 -4.01
CA MET A 1 35.44 -24.28 -4.26
C MET A 1 35.69 -22.79 -4.11
N LYS A 2 35.39 -21.96 -5.12
CA LYS A 2 35.40 -20.50 -4.95
C LYS A 2 34.15 -20.11 -4.18
N GLN A 3 34.32 -19.56 -2.98
CA GLN A 3 33.21 -19.00 -2.21
C GLN A 3 32.68 -17.78 -2.98
N ILE A 4 31.46 -17.90 -3.51
CA ILE A 4 30.77 -16.75 -4.09
C ILE A 4 30.42 -15.84 -2.91
N THR A 5 31.16 -14.75 -2.75
CA THR A 5 30.81 -13.70 -1.80
C THR A 5 29.58 -13.01 -2.34
N ILE A 6 28.40 -13.45 -1.92
CA ILE A 6 27.14 -12.79 -2.26
C ILE A 6 27.20 -11.41 -1.62
N ASN A 7 27.13 -10.36 -2.44
CA ASN A 7 26.97 -9.01 -1.93
C ASN A 7 25.57 -8.93 -1.29
N GLN A 8 25.53 -9.01 0.04
CA GLN A 8 24.29 -9.06 0.82
C GLN A 8 23.37 -7.88 0.52
N SER A 9 23.94 -6.70 0.25
CA SER A 9 23.16 -5.50 -0.13
C SER A 9 22.45 -5.69 -1.47
N ASN A 10 23.13 -6.28 -2.46
CA ASN A 10 22.51 -6.57 -3.76
C ASN A 10 21.41 -7.62 -3.61
N TYR A 11 21.66 -8.66 -2.81
CA TYR A 11 20.66 -9.69 -2.53
C TYR A 11 19.39 -9.10 -1.91
N GLN A 12 19.53 -8.26 -0.88
CA GLN A 12 18.39 -7.60 -0.23
C GLN A 12 17.61 -6.71 -1.21
N MET A 13 18.30 -5.97 -2.08
CA MET A 13 17.65 -5.14 -3.10
C MET A 13 16.85 -5.99 -4.09
N ILE A 14 17.39 -7.12 -4.55
CA ILE A 14 16.69 -8.03 -5.46
C ILE A 14 15.45 -8.62 -4.78
N CYS A 15 15.54 -9.02 -3.50
CA CYS A 15 14.38 -9.49 -2.75
C CYS A 15 13.29 -8.41 -2.64
N GLY A 16 13.68 -7.16 -2.35
CA GLY A 16 12.75 -6.03 -2.29
C GLY A 16 12.07 -5.75 -3.63
N LEU A 17 12.81 -5.85 -4.75
CA LEU A 17 12.27 -5.70 -6.10
C LEU A 17 11.31 -6.85 -6.49
N SER A 18 11.63 -8.09 -6.10
CA SER A 18 10.74 -9.24 -6.32
C SER A 18 9.41 -9.03 -5.59
N ALA A 19 9.47 -8.66 -4.30
CA ALA A 19 8.30 -8.37 -3.49
C ALA A 19 7.46 -7.21 -4.07
N ALA A 20 8.12 -6.16 -4.58
CA ALA A 20 7.44 -5.04 -5.22
C ALA A 20 6.75 -5.46 -6.53
N THR A 21 7.37 -6.33 -7.32
CA THR A 21 6.77 -6.90 -8.54
C THR A 21 5.50 -7.69 -8.23
N ASP A 22 5.54 -8.54 -7.19
CA ASP A 22 4.38 -9.34 -6.78
C ASP A 22 3.24 -8.44 -6.28
N ALA A 23 3.55 -7.44 -5.45
CA ALA A 23 2.56 -6.46 -4.98
C ALA A 23 1.94 -5.67 -6.14
N MET A 24 2.75 -5.26 -7.12
CA MET A 24 2.29 -4.56 -8.32
C MET A 24 1.33 -5.39 -9.15
N GLN A 25 1.62 -6.68 -9.33
CA GLN A 25 0.73 -7.57 -10.07
C GLN A 25 -0.62 -7.70 -9.36
N SER A 26 -0.63 -7.83 -8.04
CA SER A 26 -1.87 -7.89 -7.24
C SER A 26 -2.68 -6.60 -7.34
N LEU A 27 -2.01 -5.43 -7.25
CA LEU A 27 -2.66 -4.13 -7.40
C LEU A 27 -3.25 -3.96 -8.81
N PHE A 28 -2.51 -4.34 -9.85
CA PHE A 28 -2.97 -4.28 -11.24
C PHE A 28 -4.18 -5.20 -11.48
N ASN A 29 -4.14 -6.44 -10.99
CA ASN A 29 -5.24 -7.39 -11.13
C ASN A 29 -6.51 -6.90 -10.42
N ALA A 30 -6.37 -6.13 -9.34
CA ALA A 30 -7.47 -5.52 -8.62
C ALA A 30 -7.92 -4.17 -9.20
N GLY A 31 -7.29 -3.69 -10.28
CA GLY A 31 -7.61 -2.41 -10.90
C GLY A 31 -7.19 -1.19 -10.07
N VAL A 32 -6.22 -1.34 -9.16
CA VAL A 32 -5.74 -0.25 -8.30
C VAL A 32 -4.63 0.51 -9.01
N ALA A 33 -4.80 1.82 -9.16
CA ALA A 33 -3.76 2.65 -9.75
C ALA A 33 -2.57 2.82 -8.79
N VAL A 34 -1.36 2.72 -9.34
CA VAL A 34 -0.10 2.93 -8.61
C VAL A 34 0.53 4.23 -9.09
N THR A 35 0.87 5.11 -8.14
CA THR A 35 1.43 6.43 -8.42
C THR A 35 2.94 6.46 -8.28
N SER A 36 3.52 5.68 -7.36
CA SER A 36 4.96 5.55 -7.24
C SER A 36 5.39 4.24 -6.56
N ILE A 37 6.61 3.81 -6.87
CA ILE A 37 7.25 2.64 -6.27
C ILE A 37 8.67 3.04 -5.89
N THR A 38 9.08 2.71 -4.68
CA THR A 38 10.41 2.98 -4.15
C THR A 38 10.92 1.76 -3.41
N VAL A 39 12.14 1.30 -3.69
CA VAL A 39 12.79 0.21 -2.95
C VAL A 39 13.98 0.78 -2.20
N VAL A 40 13.95 0.72 -0.87
CA VAL A 40 15.02 1.22 0.00
C VAL A 40 15.41 0.13 0.99
N ASN A 41 16.71 -0.18 1.05
CA ASN A 41 17.26 -1.19 1.95
C ASN A 41 16.51 -2.55 1.89
N GLY A 42 16.15 -2.96 0.67
CA GLY A 42 15.43 -4.22 0.42
C GLY A 42 13.95 -4.23 0.82
N ARG A 43 13.34 -3.06 1.08
CA ARG A 43 11.91 -2.93 1.35
C ARG A 43 11.23 -2.11 0.27
N GLY A 44 10.12 -2.62 -0.26
CA GLY A 44 9.26 -1.90 -1.20
C GLY A 44 8.29 -0.97 -0.48
N TYR A 45 8.14 0.23 -1.02
CA TYR A 45 7.17 1.25 -0.64
C TYR A 45 6.40 1.63 -1.90
N ILE A 46 5.08 1.50 -1.88
CA ILE A 46 4.22 1.71 -3.03
C ILE A 46 3.15 2.72 -2.65
N ALA A 47 3.10 3.85 -3.35
CA ALA A 47 1.98 4.78 -3.25
C ALA A 47 0.93 4.39 -4.30
N CYS A 48 -0.32 4.23 -3.88
CA CYS A 48 -1.40 3.74 -4.73
C CYS A 48 -2.74 4.39 -4.36
N GLU A 49 -3.79 4.05 -5.10
CA GLU A 49 -5.17 4.28 -4.68
C GLU A 49 -5.59 3.29 -3.58
N ASP A 50 -6.85 3.37 -3.14
CA ASP A 50 -7.38 2.49 -2.11
C ASP A 50 -7.22 1.01 -2.50
N ALA A 51 -6.45 0.28 -1.69
CA ALA A 51 -6.13 -1.12 -1.88
C ALA A 51 -6.86 -2.03 -0.87
N SER A 52 -7.87 -1.50 -0.16
CA SER A 52 -8.60 -2.22 0.89
C SER A 52 -9.45 -3.38 0.38
N GLN A 53 -9.83 -3.38 -0.90
CA GLN A 53 -10.53 -4.49 -1.56
C GLN A 53 -9.65 -5.71 -1.86
N ILE A 54 -8.31 -5.59 -1.75
CA ILE A 54 -7.39 -6.72 -1.97
C ILE A 54 -7.32 -7.53 -0.67
N GLU A 55 -7.71 -8.81 -0.73
CA GLU A 55 -7.85 -9.70 0.43
C GLU A 55 -6.58 -9.82 1.29
N ASP A 56 -5.42 -9.84 0.64
CA ASP A 56 -4.11 -10.00 1.28
C ASP A 56 -3.55 -8.69 1.85
N THR A 57 -4.21 -7.55 1.60
CA THR A 57 -3.79 -6.27 2.16
C THR A 57 -4.05 -6.25 3.67
N ARG A 58 -3.00 -5.99 4.46
CA ARG A 58 -3.07 -5.93 5.93
C ARG A 58 -2.81 -4.50 6.42
N PRO A 59 -3.78 -3.80 7.02
CA PRO A 59 -3.56 -2.46 7.55
C PRO A 59 -2.50 -2.47 8.65
N ILE A 60 -1.57 -1.51 8.61
CA ILE A 60 -0.55 -1.27 9.65
C ILE A 60 -1.00 -0.12 10.54
N SER A 61 -1.37 1.00 9.91
CA SER A 61 -1.71 2.24 10.58
C SER A 61 -2.56 3.12 9.69
N SER A 62 -3.40 3.96 10.28
CA SER A 62 -4.01 5.07 9.58
C SER A 62 -4.00 6.31 10.44
N HIS A 63 -3.80 7.47 9.83
CA HIS A 63 -3.89 8.75 10.51
C HIS A 63 -4.83 9.68 9.73
N THR A 64 -5.54 10.53 10.45
CA THR A 64 -6.46 11.49 9.86
C THR A 64 -6.00 12.89 10.18
N HIS A 65 -5.86 13.71 9.15
CA HIS A 65 -5.53 15.13 9.28
C HIS A 65 -6.34 15.94 8.26
N ARG A 66 -7.02 17.00 8.72
CA ARG A 66 -7.80 17.92 7.85
C ARG A 66 -8.79 17.21 6.91
N GLY A 67 -9.43 16.14 7.37
CA GLY A 67 -10.43 15.39 6.59
C GLY A 67 -9.84 14.42 5.55
N ILE A 68 -8.52 14.31 5.48
CA ILE A 68 -7.81 13.29 4.69
C ILE A 68 -7.39 12.19 5.65
N ARG A 69 -7.67 10.95 5.30
CA ARG A 69 -7.19 9.76 6.00
C ARG A 69 -6.09 9.13 5.15
N SER A 70 -4.88 9.10 5.68
CA SER A 70 -3.76 8.39 5.06
C SER A 70 -3.64 7.01 5.71
N VAL A 71 -3.55 5.98 4.89
CA VAL A 71 -3.50 4.57 5.31
C VAL A 71 -2.17 3.99 4.91
N ARG A 72 -1.57 3.19 5.79
CA ARG A 72 -0.41 2.35 5.51
C ARG A 72 -0.81 0.89 5.68
N ALA A 73 -0.48 0.04 4.73
CA ALA A 73 -0.78 -1.40 4.77
C ALA A 73 0.39 -2.24 4.28
N LEU A 74 0.33 -3.56 4.49
CA LEU A 74 1.26 -4.54 3.93
C LEU A 74 0.60 -5.30 2.79
N LEU A 75 1.36 -5.52 1.71
CA LEU A 75 1.02 -6.45 0.64
C LEU A 75 2.31 -7.06 0.08
N CYS A 76 2.41 -8.38 0.02
CA CYS A 76 3.59 -9.12 -0.47
C CYS A 76 4.92 -8.67 0.18
N GLY A 77 4.90 -8.23 1.45
CA GLY A 77 6.09 -7.72 2.15
C GLY A 77 6.48 -6.26 1.82
N CYS A 78 5.71 -5.58 0.97
CA CYS A 78 5.83 -4.15 0.71
C CYS A 78 4.90 -3.34 1.61
N VAL A 79 5.29 -2.09 1.88
CA VAL A 79 4.42 -1.09 2.50
C VAL A 79 3.64 -0.36 1.41
N LEU A 80 2.32 -0.41 1.48
CA LEU A 80 1.42 0.40 0.66
C LEU A 80 1.06 1.67 1.41
N GLU A 81 0.90 2.78 0.70
CA GLU A 81 0.41 4.04 1.24
C GLU A 81 -0.62 4.67 0.28
N TRP A 82 -1.78 5.05 0.81
CA TRP A 82 -2.81 5.77 0.06
C TRP A 82 -3.56 6.77 0.92
N GLU A 83 -4.20 7.73 0.27
CA GLU A 83 -5.04 8.74 0.91
C GLU A 83 -6.50 8.57 0.48
N THR A 84 -7.41 8.71 1.44
CA THR A 84 -8.86 8.73 1.19
C THR A 84 -9.50 9.93 1.88
N LYS A 85 -10.47 10.55 1.20
CA LYS A 85 -11.27 11.63 1.80
C LYS A 85 -12.30 11.02 2.73
N ILE A 86 -12.38 11.54 3.95
CA ILE A 86 -13.48 11.15 4.84
C ILE A 86 -14.74 11.85 4.35
N ILE A 87 -15.59 11.12 3.62
CA ILE A 87 -16.96 11.54 3.39
C ILE A 87 -17.65 11.42 4.75
N LYS A 88 -18.00 12.56 5.35
CA LYS A 88 -18.92 12.55 6.49
C LYS A 88 -20.23 12.00 5.97
N ASP A 89 -20.68 10.85 6.47
CA ASP A 89 -22.03 10.37 6.24
C ASP A 89 -23.02 11.46 6.70
N VAL A 90 -23.58 12.18 5.73
CA VAL A 90 -24.73 13.03 5.96
C VAL A 90 -25.91 12.08 6.12
N LYS A 91 -26.16 11.63 7.36
CA LYS A 91 -27.51 11.23 7.74
C LYS A 91 -28.34 12.50 7.78
N GLU A 92 -28.85 12.91 6.62
CA GLU A 92 -30.02 13.77 6.54
C GLU A 92 -31.18 12.96 7.12
N THR A 93 -31.46 13.21 8.40
CA THR A 93 -32.70 12.81 9.05
C THR A 93 -33.83 13.45 8.27
N GLN A 94 -34.51 12.67 7.43
CA GLN A 94 -35.88 12.96 7.05
C GLN A 94 -36.72 12.82 8.31
N ASP A 95 -37.16 13.94 8.85
CA ASP A 95 -38.38 14.08 9.67
C ASP A 95 -38.75 15.58 9.53
N GLY A 96 -39.71 15.96 8.70
CA GLY A 96 -41.09 15.54 8.85
C GLY A 96 -41.78 16.42 9.90
N ALA A 97 -41.77 17.75 9.70
CA ALA A 97 -42.63 18.66 10.46
C ALA A 97 -43.77 19.12 9.54
N ALA A 98 -44.94 18.55 9.83
CA ALA A 98 -46.24 18.88 9.27
C ALA A 98 -46.67 20.33 9.54
#